data_AF-A0A1B2IXG1-F1
#
_entry.id   AF-A0A1B2IXG1-F1
#
_cell.length_a   1.000
_cell.length_b   1.000
_cell.length_c   1.000
_cell.angle_alpha   90.00
_cell.angle_beta   90.00
_cell.angle_gamma   90.00
#
_symmetry.space_group_name_H-M   'P 1'
#
loop_
_entity.id
_entity.type
_entity.pdbx_description
1 polymer ?
#
loop_
_entity_poly.entity_id
_entity_poly.type
_entity_poly.pdbx_seq_one_letter_code
_entity_poly.pdbx_strand_id
1 'polypeptide(L)'
;MQPFMSRDTINVKLIRYLDDQLETVQIGQVARALNVDRNTVKTHLAALQSLIQQHFSAADMALTVSPKTGVQFHRRATVNLNQIMLLLTDESLLTILLKATFDGKVHSLSQFNDLNFVSDSTAKRHVKALQTHLALFGLRYSPASNELVGNEALIRLCYYRVYWETYSHFEWPFPQYSQVAIIDKIQSWLSDRQIHLGEAAQLQLAYWWVISTQRQRLGHLIELPQAVLEAQIHTRPVAQWMTPLMPAGQEAVFLSYC
;
A
#
# COMPACT_ATOMS: atom_id res chain seq x y z
N MET A 1 -5.70 3.11 -11.79
CA MET A 1 -6.11 3.66 -10.48
C MET A 1 -4.83 4.12 -9.79
N GLN A 2 -4.75 5.35 -9.24
CA GLN A 2 -3.48 5.84 -8.67
C GLN A 2 -3.31 5.36 -7.22
N PRO A 3 -2.14 4.77 -6.87
CA PRO A 3 -1.86 4.37 -5.50
C PRO A 3 -1.97 5.55 -4.55
N PHE A 4 -2.63 5.35 -3.40
CA PHE A 4 -2.94 6.39 -2.43
C PHE A 4 -1.71 7.20 -1.98
N MET A 5 -0.54 6.55 -1.91
CA MET A 5 0.71 7.14 -1.38
C MET A 5 1.70 7.67 -2.42
N SER A 6 1.48 7.45 -3.72
CA SER A 6 2.40 7.92 -4.77
C SER A 6 1.80 8.96 -5.72
N ARG A 7 0.54 9.40 -5.46
CA ARG A 7 -0.24 10.30 -6.32
C ARG A 7 0.51 11.57 -6.74
N ASP A 8 1.42 12.06 -5.92
CA ASP A 8 2.09 13.34 -6.10
C ASP A 8 3.58 13.31 -6.42
N THR A 9 4.19 12.13 -6.56
CA THR A 9 5.62 12.05 -6.86
C THR A 9 5.93 12.56 -8.26
N ILE A 10 7.11 13.17 -8.43
CA ILE A 10 7.55 13.69 -9.74
C ILE A 10 7.61 12.56 -10.77
N ASN A 11 8.10 11.38 -10.40
CA ASN A 11 8.16 10.21 -11.29
C ASN A 11 6.78 9.77 -11.78
N VAL A 12 5.77 9.76 -10.89
CA VAL A 12 4.38 9.43 -11.26
C VAL A 12 3.78 10.50 -12.19
N LYS A 13 4.00 11.78 -11.91
CA LYS A 13 3.53 12.87 -12.78
C LYS A 13 4.20 12.81 -14.16
N LEU A 14 5.50 12.52 -14.16
CA LEU A 14 6.34 12.45 -15.35
C LEU A 14 5.92 11.29 -16.26
N ILE A 15 5.80 10.07 -15.73
CA ILE A 15 5.45 8.91 -16.55
C ILE A 15 4.04 9.04 -17.14
N ARG A 16 3.09 9.60 -16.40
CA ARG A 16 1.73 9.87 -16.91
C ARG A 16 1.75 10.93 -17.99
N TYR A 17 2.42 12.05 -17.74
CA TYR A 17 2.55 13.11 -18.73
C TYR A 17 3.12 12.56 -20.03
N LEU A 18 4.16 11.72 -19.95
CA LEU A 18 4.81 11.11 -21.12
C LEU A 18 3.95 10.05 -21.82
N ASP A 19 3.18 9.24 -21.08
CA ASP A 19 2.23 8.27 -21.66
C ASP A 19 1.11 8.95 -22.46
N ASP A 20 0.75 10.18 -22.09
CA ASP A 20 -0.23 11.00 -22.81
C ASP A 20 0.36 11.66 -24.08
N GLN A 21 1.69 11.59 -24.29
CA GLN A 21 2.32 12.16 -25.50
C GLN A 21 2.47 11.10 -26.60
N LEU A 22 1.95 11.40 -27.78
CA LEU A 22 2.14 10.56 -28.98
C LEU A 22 3.50 10.77 -29.65
N GLU A 23 4.14 11.92 -29.40
CA GLU A 23 5.36 12.35 -30.05
C GLU A 23 6.45 12.72 -29.05
N THR A 24 7.67 12.88 -29.56
CA THR A 24 8.83 13.30 -28.76
C THR A 24 8.63 14.71 -28.20
N VAL A 25 8.85 14.87 -26.89
CA VAL A 25 8.70 16.15 -26.20
C VAL A 25 10.03 16.72 -25.72
N GLN A 26 10.13 18.04 -25.70
CA GLN A 26 11.33 18.72 -25.21
C GLN A 26 11.37 18.73 -23.68
N ILE A 27 12.56 18.60 -23.09
CA ILE A 27 12.75 18.68 -21.62
C ILE A 27 12.17 19.98 -21.04
N GLY A 28 12.26 21.08 -21.79
CA GLY A 28 11.68 22.36 -21.40
C GLY A 28 10.14 22.41 -21.42
N GLN A 29 9.47 21.56 -22.21
CA GLN A 29 8.01 21.40 -22.17
C GLN A 29 7.61 20.58 -20.95
N VAL A 30 8.31 19.46 -20.69
CA VAL A 30 8.11 18.62 -19.49
C VAL A 30 8.27 19.45 -18.21
N ALA A 31 9.35 20.24 -18.12
CA ALA A 31 9.62 21.11 -16.97
C ALA A 31 8.47 22.10 -16.68
N ARG A 32 7.92 22.71 -17.73
CA ARG A 32 6.77 23.62 -17.62
C ARG A 32 5.50 22.89 -17.20
N ALA A 33 5.21 21.73 -17.79
CA ALA A 33 4.02 20.95 -17.49
C ALA A 33 4.00 20.46 -16.03
N LEU A 34 5.16 20.06 -15.50
CA LEU A 34 5.30 19.56 -14.13
C LEU A 34 5.61 20.65 -13.10
N ASN A 35 5.80 21.90 -13.54
CA ASN A 35 6.23 23.03 -12.70
C ASN A 35 7.49 22.74 -11.86
N VAL A 36 8.52 22.18 -12.51
CA VAL A 36 9.83 21.89 -11.92
C VAL A 36 10.95 22.37 -12.85
N ASP A 37 12.18 22.49 -12.33
CA ASP A 37 13.31 22.89 -13.17
C ASP A 37 13.81 21.76 -14.09
N ARG A 38 14.55 22.13 -15.13
CA ARG A 38 15.06 21.18 -16.14
C ARG A 38 16.03 20.15 -15.58
N ASN A 39 16.79 20.47 -14.54
CA ASN A 39 17.74 19.52 -13.94
C ASN A 39 16.97 18.48 -13.14
N THR A 40 15.97 18.88 -12.37
CA THR A 40 15.04 17.96 -11.71
C THR A 40 14.40 17.00 -12.72
N VAL A 41 13.88 17.49 -13.85
CA VAL A 41 13.35 16.62 -14.92
C VAL A 41 14.39 15.61 -15.41
N LYS A 42 15.62 16.04 -15.70
CA LYS A 42 16.69 15.14 -16.17
C LYS A 42 17.02 14.04 -15.17
N THR A 43 17.14 14.38 -13.89
CA THR A 43 17.40 13.41 -12.82
C THR A 43 16.30 12.36 -12.74
N HIS A 44 15.04 12.79 -12.76
CA HIS A 44 13.89 11.88 -12.71
C HIS A 44 13.73 11.04 -13.99
N LEU A 45 14.03 11.61 -15.16
CA LEU A 45 14.06 10.85 -16.42
C LEU A 45 15.13 9.76 -16.42
N ALA A 46 16.33 10.04 -15.92
CA ALA A 46 17.39 9.05 -15.81
C ALA A 46 17.01 7.91 -14.85
N ALA A 47 16.42 8.24 -13.70
CA ALA A 47 15.92 7.25 -12.76
C ALA A 47 14.81 6.37 -13.37
N LEU A 48 13.81 6.98 -14.02
CA LEU A 48 12.75 6.25 -14.72
C LEU A 48 13.28 5.37 -15.84
N GLN A 49 14.25 5.85 -16.61
CA GLN A 49 14.85 5.08 -17.69
C GLN A 49 15.52 3.81 -17.16
N SER A 50 16.30 3.94 -16.08
CA SER A 50 16.91 2.79 -15.40
C SER A 50 15.87 1.80 -14.89
N LEU A 51 14.82 2.29 -14.23
CA LEU A 51 13.74 1.45 -13.70
C LEU A 51 13.02 0.70 -14.83
N ILE A 52 12.71 1.36 -15.94
CA ILE A 52 12.06 0.73 -17.10
C ILE A 52 12.95 -0.37 -17.67
N GLN A 53 14.24 -0.10 -17.87
CA GLN A 53 15.19 -1.06 -18.44
C GLN A 53 15.41 -2.30 -17.56
N GLN A 54 15.26 -2.16 -16.23
CA GLN A 54 15.42 -3.26 -15.29
C GLN A 54 14.21 -4.21 -15.27
N HIS A 55 13.00 -3.69 -15.49
CA HIS A 55 11.76 -4.44 -15.28
C HIS A 55 10.97 -4.77 -16.56
N PHE A 56 11.28 -4.12 -17.68
CA PHE A 56 10.54 -4.29 -18.93
C PHE A 56 11.47 -4.55 -20.12
N SER A 57 10.99 -5.35 -21.07
CA SER A 57 11.65 -5.46 -22.36
C SER A 57 11.50 -4.16 -23.15
N ALA A 58 12.48 -3.81 -23.98
CA ALA A 58 12.43 -2.60 -24.80
C ALA A 58 11.25 -2.57 -25.79
N ALA A 59 10.69 -3.74 -26.14
CA ALA A 59 9.50 -3.87 -26.98
C ALA A 59 8.19 -3.62 -26.22
N ASP A 60 8.20 -3.78 -24.89
CA ASP A 60 7.03 -3.60 -24.03
C ASP A 60 6.95 -2.17 -23.49
N MET A 61 8.08 -1.65 -23.00
CA MET A 61 8.17 -0.28 -22.48
C MET A 61 9.60 0.26 -22.63
N ALA A 62 9.74 1.47 -23.15
CA ALA A 62 11.04 2.12 -23.33
C ALA A 62 10.95 3.62 -23.11
N LEU A 63 11.94 4.18 -22.43
CA LEU A 63 12.14 5.62 -22.30
C LEU A 63 13.47 5.99 -22.93
N THR A 64 13.43 6.90 -23.92
CA THR A 64 14.61 7.40 -24.61
C THR A 64 14.75 8.88 -24.35
N VAL A 65 15.91 9.29 -23.86
CA VAL A 65 16.24 10.68 -23.52
C VAL A 65 17.45 11.08 -24.34
N SER A 66 17.31 12.10 -25.18
CA SER A 66 18.39 12.59 -26.03
C SER A 66 18.41 14.12 -26.00
N PRO A 67 19.60 14.75 -25.84
CA PRO A 67 19.73 16.21 -25.84
C PRO A 67 19.26 16.88 -27.14
N LYS A 68 19.32 16.15 -28.28
CA LYS A 68 19.00 16.68 -29.61
C LYS A 68 17.56 16.41 -30.01
N THR A 69 17.04 15.22 -29.71
CA THR A 69 15.72 14.79 -30.17
C THR A 69 14.62 15.04 -29.13
N GLY A 70 14.97 15.05 -27.83
CA GLY A 70 14.03 15.23 -26.74
C GLY A 70 13.80 13.94 -25.96
N VAL A 71 12.62 13.82 -25.36
CA VAL A 71 12.19 12.70 -24.53
C VAL A 71 11.07 11.96 -25.25
N GLN A 72 11.25 10.66 -25.46
CA GLN A 72 10.23 9.81 -26.06
C GLN A 72 9.97 8.62 -25.15
N PHE A 73 8.70 8.42 -24.82
CA PHE A 73 8.23 7.26 -24.09
C PHE A 73 7.42 6.37 -25.01
N HIS A 74 7.71 5.08 -24.99
CA HIS A 74 7.00 4.07 -25.74
C HIS A 74 6.47 3.02 -24.77
N ARG A 75 5.21 2.64 -24.94
CA ARG A 75 4.56 1.55 -24.22
C ARG A 75 3.68 0.77 -25.19
N ARG A 76 3.81 -0.55 -25.22
CA ARG A 76 2.93 -1.40 -26.01
C ARG A 76 1.51 -1.34 -25.44
N ALA A 77 0.48 -1.28 -26.29
CA ALA A 77 -0.90 -1.12 -25.85
C ALA A 77 -1.39 -2.23 -24.88
N THR A 78 -0.82 -3.44 -24.98
CA THR A 78 -1.14 -4.56 -24.08
C THR A 78 -0.47 -4.45 -22.71
N VAL A 79 0.53 -3.59 -22.55
CA VAL A 79 1.27 -3.40 -21.30
C VAL A 79 0.57 -2.32 -20.49
N ASN A 80 0.16 -2.67 -19.28
CA ASN A 80 -0.59 -1.76 -18.43
C ASN A 80 0.37 -0.75 -17.75
N LEU A 81 0.14 0.55 -17.93
CA LEU A 81 0.92 1.62 -17.28
C LEU A 81 0.98 1.45 -15.75
N ASN A 82 -0.04 0.84 -15.15
CA ASN A 82 -0.04 0.64 -13.71
C ASN A 82 1.08 -0.30 -13.20
N GLN A 83 1.70 -1.13 -14.06
CA GLN A 83 2.84 -1.96 -13.64
C GLN A 83 4.04 -1.11 -13.21
N ILE A 84 4.42 -0.10 -14.00
CA ILE A 84 5.50 0.81 -13.60
C ILE A 84 5.09 1.71 -12.43
N MET A 85 3.82 2.09 -12.36
CA MET A 85 3.29 2.87 -11.23
C MET A 85 3.38 2.11 -9.92
N LEU A 86 3.19 0.79 -9.94
CA LEU A 86 3.34 -0.06 -8.77
C LEU A 86 4.80 -0.11 -8.32
N LEU A 87 5.74 -0.34 -9.26
CA LEU A 87 7.18 -0.31 -8.96
C LEU A 87 7.62 1.01 -8.31
N LEU A 88 7.20 2.14 -8.90
CA LEU A 88 7.46 3.47 -8.33
C LEU A 88 6.85 3.65 -6.94
N THR A 89 5.74 2.98 -6.67
CA THR A 89 5.09 3.03 -5.37
C THR A 89 5.84 2.20 -4.35
N ASP A 90 6.37 1.03 -4.73
CA ASP A 90 7.12 0.17 -3.82
C ASP A 90 8.52 0.72 -3.48
N GLU A 91 9.16 1.43 -4.41
CA GLU A 91 10.44 2.12 -4.14
C GLU A 91 10.28 3.42 -3.34
N SER A 92 9.06 3.94 -3.21
CA SER A 92 8.81 5.17 -2.45
C SER A 92 9.12 4.95 -0.97
N LEU A 93 10.01 5.77 -0.42
CA LEU A 93 10.35 5.72 1.00
C LEU A 93 9.13 5.89 1.92
N LEU A 94 8.10 6.62 1.46
CA LEU A 94 6.83 6.75 2.20
C LEU A 94 6.11 5.40 2.31
N THR A 95 6.06 4.63 1.23
CA THR A 95 5.46 3.29 1.19
C THR A 95 6.27 2.31 2.04
N ILE A 96 7.60 2.36 1.93
CA ILE A 96 8.51 1.54 2.73
C ILE A 96 8.33 1.85 4.23
N LEU A 97 8.21 3.13 4.60
CA LEU A 97 7.93 3.55 5.97
C LEU A 97 6.58 3.01 6.46
N LEU A 98 5.50 3.14 5.67
CA LEU A 98 4.20 2.59 6.07
C LEU A 98 4.22 1.07 6.20
N LYS A 99 4.87 0.35 5.28
CA LYS A 99 5.04 -1.10 5.38
C LYS A 99 5.80 -1.46 6.66
N ALA A 100 6.83 -0.71 7.03
CA ALA A 100 7.56 -0.90 8.28
C ALA A 100 6.68 -0.70 9.52
N THR A 101 5.76 0.28 9.53
CA THR A 101 4.80 0.44 10.64
C THR A 101 3.76 -0.68 10.71
N PHE A 102 3.45 -1.32 9.58
CA PHE A 102 2.54 -2.46 9.52
C PHE A 102 3.21 -3.76 10.00
N ASP A 103 4.45 -3.99 9.58
CA ASP A 103 5.22 -5.19 9.91
C ASP A 103 5.59 -5.26 11.41
N GLY A 104 5.79 -4.09 12.04
CA GLY A 104 6.13 -4.00 13.48
C GLY A 104 7.51 -4.54 13.86
N LYS A 105 8.40 -4.71 12.87
CA LYS A 105 9.79 -5.21 13.06
C LYS A 105 10.80 -4.10 13.37
N VAL A 106 10.44 -2.86 13.12
CA VAL A 106 11.28 -1.68 13.34
C VAL A 106 10.61 -0.84 14.41
N HIS A 107 11.36 -0.50 15.46
CA HIS A 107 10.83 0.05 16.70
C HIS A 107 11.12 1.53 16.90
N SER A 108 11.78 2.20 15.95
CA SER A 108 11.94 3.65 15.96
C SER A 108 12.24 4.19 14.56
N LEU A 109 11.99 5.48 14.34
CA LEU A 109 12.36 6.16 13.10
C LEU A 109 13.89 6.15 12.90
N SER A 110 14.67 6.24 13.97
CA SER A 110 16.14 6.16 13.87
C SER A 110 16.57 4.79 13.33
N GLN A 111 16.02 3.70 13.88
CA GLN A 111 16.31 2.36 13.38
C GLN A 111 15.85 2.18 11.93
N PHE A 112 14.69 2.75 11.56
CA PHE A 112 14.23 2.76 10.18
C PHE A 112 15.24 3.46 9.24
N ASN A 113 15.76 4.61 9.67
CA ASN A 113 16.74 5.39 8.90
C ASN A 113 18.02 4.60 8.66
N ASP A 114 18.55 3.96 9.70
CA ASP A 114 19.77 3.16 9.62
C ASP A 114 19.61 1.97 8.67
N LEU A 115 18.49 1.23 8.77
CA LEU A 115 18.22 0.05 7.93
C LEU A 115 18.00 0.40 6.46
N ASN A 116 17.50 1.61 6.16
CA ASN A 116 17.20 2.05 4.80
C ASN A 116 18.25 3.03 4.24
N PHE A 117 19.35 3.28 4.97
CA PHE A 117 20.40 4.22 4.61
C PHE A 117 19.88 5.64 4.29
N VAL A 118 18.90 6.11 5.07
CA VAL A 118 18.24 7.41 4.89
C VAL A 118 18.69 8.40 5.95
N SER A 119 18.96 9.64 5.57
CA SER A 119 19.26 10.70 6.53
C SER A 119 18.02 11.15 7.33
N ASP A 120 18.23 11.57 8.59
CA ASP A 120 17.16 12.07 9.46
C ASP A 120 16.31 13.19 8.83
N SER A 121 16.94 14.10 8.09
CA SER A 121 16.25 15.21 7.43
C SER A 121 15.31 14.74 6.33
N THR A 122 15.72 13.72 5.57
CA THR A 122 14.91 13.08 4.53
C THR A 122 13.76 12.32 5.16
N ALA A 123 14.04 11.49 6.15
CA ALA A 123 13.03 10.72 6.87
C ALA A 123 11.96 11.62 7.50
N LYS A 124 12.35 12.70 8.17
CA LYS A 124 11.42 13.70 8.75
C LYS A 124 10.52 14.33 7.69
N ARG A 125 11.01 14.59 6.48
CA ARG A 125 10.19 15.10 5.38
C ARG A 125 9.12 14.09 4.95
N HIS A 126 9.48 12.82 4.84
CA HIS A 126 8.52 11.75 4.53
C HIS A 126 7.53 11.50 5.67
N VAL A 127 7.97 11.57 6.93
CA VAL A 127 7.08 11.53 8.09
C VAL A 127 6.07 12.68 8.06
N LYS A 128 6.49 13.90 7.68
CA LYS A 128 5.55 15.03 7.54
C LYS A 128 4.50 14.77 6.46
N ALA A 129 4.90 14.18 5.34
CA ALA A 129 3.97 13.77 4.28
C ALA A 129 2.99 12.70 4.80
N LEU A 130 3.51 11.65 5.45
CA LEU A 130 2.71 10.60 6.08
C LEU A 130 1.69 11.19 7.07
N GLN A 131 2.14 12.07 7.96
CA GLN A 131 1.33 12.70 8.98
C GLN A 131 0.17 13.51 8.39
N THR A 132 0.38 14.15 7.23
CA THR A 132 -0.69 14.87 6.51
C THR A 132 -1.80 13.92 6.08
N HIS A 133 -1.47 12.73 5.59
CA HIS A 133 -2.46 11.72 5.21
C HIS A 133 -3.14 11.09 6.44
N LEU A 134 -2.37 10.77 7.48
CA LEU A 134 -2.90 10.17 8.71
C LEU A 134 -3.89 11.10 9.43
N ALA A 135 -3.67 12.41 9.37
CA ALA A 135 -4.55 13.40 9.98
C ALA A 135 -5.99 13.34 9.43
N LEU A 136 -6.19 12.91 8.17
CA LEU A 136 -7.52 12.72 7.59
C LEU A 136 -8.35 11.64 8.29
N PHE A 137 -7.68 10.73 9.00
CA PHE A 137 -8.28 9.67 9.81
C PHE A 137 -8.22 9.98 11.32
N GLY A 138 -7.71 11.15 11.72
CA GLY A 138 -7.43 11.46 13.13
C GLY A 138 -6.28 10.63 13.71
N LEU A 139 -5.38 10.13 12.86
CA LEU A 139 -4.23 9.30 13.26
C LEU A 139 -2.94 10.13 13.29
N ARG A 140 -1.93 9.59 13.98
CA ARG A 140 -0.57 10.13 13.98
C ARG A 140 0.47 9.05 13.82
N TYR A 141 1.66 9.43 13.36
CA TYR A 141 2.84 8.58 13.37
C TYR A 141 3.65 8.85 14.65
N SER A 142 4.13 7.80 15.31
CA SER A 142 5.03 7.86 16.47
C SER A 142 6.46 7.55 16.05
N PRO A 143 7.37 8.54 15.98
CA PRO A 143 8.78 8.28 15.65
C PRO A 143 9.49 7.41 16.69
N ALA A 144 9.02 7.44 17.95
CA ALA A 144 9.64 6.72 19.05
C ALA A 144 9.36 5.21 19.01
N SER A 145 8.20 4.80 18.50
CA SER A 145 7.82 3.38 18.36
C SER A 145 7.78 2.91 16.90
N ASN A 146 7.87 3.81 15.93
CA ASN A 146 7.66 3.57 14.51
C ASN A 146 6.28 2.93 14.20
N GLU A 147 5.23 3.50 14.79
CA GLU A 147 3.87 2.99 14.69
C GLU A 147 2.88 4.08 14.31
N LEU A 148 1.72 3.64 13.78
CA LEU A 148 0.53 4.49 13.72
C LEU A 148 -0.18 4.46 15.07
N VAL A 149 -0.59 5.64 15.56
CA VAL A 149 -1.23 5.82 16.86
C VAL A 149 -2.56 6.57 16.69
N GLY A 150 -3.59 6.11 17.37
CA GLY A 150 -4.95 6.64 17.30
C GLY A 150 -5.98 5.55 17.62
N ASN A 151 -7.23 5.76 17.19
CA ASN A 151 -8.26 4.74 17.30
C ASN A 151 -7.89 3.52 16.42
N GLU A 152 -7.81 2.32 17.02
CA GLU A 152 -7.32 1.12 16.32
C GLU A 152 -8.21 0.71 15.13
N ALA A 153 -9.53 0.90 15.19
CA ALA A 153 -10.40 0.63 14.05
C ALA A 153 -10.08 1.57 12.86
N LEU A 154 -9.78 2.84 13.14
CA LEU A 154 -9.33 3.80 12.13
C LEU A 154 -7.93 3.49 11.59
N ILE A 155 -7.02 2.96 12.42
CA ILE A 155 -5.70 2.46 11.96
C ILE A 155 -5.89 1.32 10.97
N ARG A 156 -6.72 0.32 11.30
CA ARG A 156 -7.00 -0.80 10.39
C ARG A 156 -7.66 -0.35 9.10
N LEU A 157 -8.60 0.61 9.17
CA LEU A 157 -9.20 1.23 7.99
C LEU A 157 -8.17 1.98 7.13
N CYS A 158 -7.24 2.69 7.76
CA CYS A 158 -6.16 3.38 7.06
C CYS A 158 -5.29 2.38 6.29
N TYR A 159 -4.82 1.31 6.95
CA TYR A 159 -4.08 0.25 6.26
C TYR A 159 -4.90 -0.39 5.14
N TYR A 160 -6.18 -0.70 5.39
CA TYR A 160 -7.06 -1.28 4.38
C TYR A 160 -7.14 -0.39 3.15
N ARG A 161 -7.40 0.91 3.32
CA ARG A 161 -7.46 1.84 2.19
C ARG A 161 -6.14 1.91 1.43
N VAL A 162 -5.02 2.01 2.13
CA VAL A 162 -3.72 2.09 1.45
C VAL A 162 -3.43 0.81 0.67
N TYR A 163 -3.56 -0.36 1.30
CA TYR A 163 -3.24 -1.63 0.65
C TYR A 163 -4.25 -1.95 -0.47
N TRP A 164 -5.55 -1.75 -0.22
CA TRP A 164 -6.59 -2.02 -1.21
C TRP A 164 -6.45 -1.11 -2.43
N GLU A 165 -6.32 0.21 -2.24
CA GLU A 165 -6.22 1.14 -3.37
C GLU A 165 -4.92 0.99 -4.16
N THR A 166 -3.86 0.48 -3.52
CA THR A 166 -2.54 0.36 -4.16
C THR A 166 -2.35 -0.98 -4.86
N TYR A 167 -2.74 -2.10 -4.23
CA TYR A 167 -2.30 -3.44 -4.65
C TYR A 167 -3.40 -4.35 -5.15
N SER A 168 -4.67 -4.17 -4.76
CA SER A 168 -5.76 -5.15 -4.97
C SER A 168 -5.97 -5.63 -6.41
N HIS A 169 -5.60 -4.82 -7.40
CA HIS A 169 -5.77 -5.15 -8.83
C HIS A 169 -4.48 -5.66 -9.49
N PHE A 170 -3.38 -5.69 -8.75
CA PHE A 170 -2.04 -5.98 -9.29
C PHE A 170 -1.40 -7.16 -8.60
N GLU A 171 -1.37 -7.17 -7.27
CA GLU A 171 -0.71 -8.20 -6.50
C GLU A 171 -1.24 -8.31 -5.07
N TRP A 172 -0.78 -9.35 -4.39
CA TRP A 172 -1.03 -9.57 -2.97
C TRP A 172 0.10 -8.97 -2.13
N PRO A 173 -0.14 -7.90 -1.34
CA PRO A 173 0.92 -7.12 -0.71
C PRO A 173 1.39 -7.67 0.64
N PHE A 174 0.97 -8.88 1.01
CA PHE A 174 1.22 -9.46 2.32
C PHE A 174 2.09 -10.72 2.20
N PRO A 175 3.41 -10.60 2.00
CA PRO A 175 4.29 -11.74 1.70
C PRO A 175 4.35 -12.77 2.84
N GLN A 176 4.03 -12.37 4.07
CA GLN A 176 4.00 -13.27 5.23
C GLN A 176 2.70 -14.11 5.32
N TYR A 177 1.76 -13.90 4.40
CA TYR A 177 0.42 -14.47 4.43
C TYR A 177 0.09 -15.09 3.07
N SER A 178 -0.23 -16.38 3.01
CA SER A 178 -0.64 -17.02 1.74
C SER A 178 -2.04 -16.58 1.33
N GLN A 179 -2.17 -15.89 0.19
CA GLN A 179 -3.46 -15.45 -0.33
C GLN A 179 -4.41 -16.64 -0.56
N VAL A 180 -3.92 -17.69 -1.24
CA VAL A 180 -4.72 -18.88 -1.56
C VAL A 180 -5.26 -19.53 -0.29
N ALA A 181 -4.41 -19.77 0.70
CA ALA A 181 -4.83 -20.41 1.95
C ALA A 181 -5.88 -19.58 2.72
N ILE A 182 -5.77 -18.25 2.69
CA ILE A 182 -6.74 -17.36 3.35
C ILE A 182 -8.06 -17.33 2.60
N ILE A 183 -8.03 -17.28 1.28
CA ILE A 183 -9.23 -17.32 0.45
C ILE A 183 -9.96 -18.66 0.63
N ASP A 184 -9.25 -19.79 0.59
CA ASP A 184 -9.82 -21.12 0.82
C ASP A 184 -10.51 -21.20 2.19
N LYS A 185 -9.87 -20.63 3.22
CA LYS A 185 -10.42 -20.55 4.58
C LYS A 185 -11.70 -19.71 4.63
N ILE A 186 -11.72 -18.56 3.95
CA ILE A 186 -12.90 -17.69 3.85
C ILE A 186 -14.03 -18.40 3.09
N GLN A 187 -13.72 -19.07 1.97
CA GLN A 187 -14.70 -19.80 1.18
C GLN A 187 -15.32 -20.95 1.94
N SER A 188 -14.52 -21.71 2.69
CA SER A 188 -15.00 -22.75 3.61
C SER A 188 -15.96 -22.17 4.65
N TRP A 189 -15.55 -21.07 5.33
CA TRP A 189 -16.39 -20.38 6.32
C TRP A 189 -17.72 -19.86 5.76
N LEU A 190 -17.71 -19.31 4.54
CA LEU A 190 -18.89 -18.82 3.83
C LEU A 190 -19.83 -19.96 3.43
N SER A 191 -19.28 -21.06 2.90
CA SER A 191 -20.04 -22.22 2.43
C SER A 191 -20.77 -22.92 3.56
N ASP A 192 -20.10 -23.11 4.70
CA ASP A 192 -20.68 -23.68 5.92
C ASP A 192 -21.89 -22.87 6.44
N ARG A 193 -21.97 -21.59 6.06
CA ARG A 193 -23.03 -20.65 6.47
C ARG A 193 -23.99 -20.30 5.35
N GLN A 194 -23.86 -20.92 4.18
CA GLN A 194 -24.68 -20.63 3.00
C GLN A 194 -24.66 -19.14 2.60
N ILE A 195 -23.52 -18.46 2.81
CA ILE A 195 -23.33 -17.06 2.43
C ILE A 195 -22.62 -17.03 1.07
N HIS A 196 -23.21 -16.33 0.10
CA HIS A 196 -22.63 -16.15 -1.22
C HIS A 196 -22.03 -14.75 -1.36
N LEU A 197 -20.72 -14.68 -1.57
CA LEU A 197 -19.98 -13.46 -1.88
C LEU A 197 -19.20 -13.63 -3.18
N GLY A 198 -19.17 -12.58 -4.01
CA GLY A 198 -18.32 -12.56 -5.20
C GLY A 198 -16.82 -12.50 -4.84
N GLU A 199 -15.97 -12.84 -5.81
CA GLU A 199 -14.51 -12.91 -5.62
C GLU A 199 -13.91 -11.62 -5.04
N ALA A 200 -14.34 -10.46 -5.53
CA ALA A 200 -13.87 -9.17 -5.02
C ALA A 200 -14.18 -8.98 -3.52
N ALA A 201 -15.38 -9.37 -3.08
CA ALA A 201 -15.76 -9.27 -1.66
C ALA A 201 -14.98 -10.27 -0.79
N GLN A 202 -14.71 -11.48 -1.30
CA GLN A 202 -13.85 -12.45 -0.62
C GLN A 202 -12.41 -11.92 -0.48
N LEU A 203 -11.88 -11.27 -1.53
CA LEU A 203 -10.57 -10.62 -1.48
C LEU A 203 -10.54 -9.47 -0.46
N GLN A 204 -11.59 -8.65 -0.40
CA GLN A 204 -11.71 -7.61 0.62
C GLN A 204 -11.70 -8.19 2.03
N LEU A 205 -12.43 -9.29 2.27
CA LEU A 205 -12.40 -10.00 3.55
C LEU A 205 -11.00 -10.52 3.87
N ALA A 206 -10.27 -11.05 2.89
CA ALA A 206 -8.89 -11.50 3.08
C ALA A 206 -7.95 -10.36 3.50
N TYR A 207 -8.07 -9.17 2.88
CA TYR A 207 -7.31 -7.98 3.29
C TYR A 207 -7.63 -7.59 4.73
N TRP A 208 -8.91 -7.49 5.08
CA TRP A 208 -9.34 -7.18 6.44
C TRP A 208 -8.85 -8.19 7.47
N TRP A 209 -8.86 -9.47 7.09
CA TRP A 209 -8.38 -10.57 7.91
C TRP A 209 -6.88 -10.44 8.20
N VAL A 210 -6.05 -10.22 7.18
CA VAL A 210 -4.60 -10.06 7.35
C VAL A 210 -4.28 -8.83 8.19
N ILE A 211 -4.89 -7.69 7.88
CA ILE A 211 -4.64 -6.44 8.61
C ILE A 211 -5.01 -6.61 10.08
N SER A 212 -6.19 -7.17 10.36
CA SER A 212 -6.64 -7.40 11.74
C SER A 212 -5.72 -8.37 12.48
N THR A 213 -5.34 -9.48 11.83
CA THR A 213 -4.43 -10.48 12.40
C THR A 213 -3.06 -9.89 12.71
N GLN A 214 -2.50 -9.11 11.78
CA GLN A 214 -1.21 -8.47 11.97
C GLN A 214 -1.24 -7.51 13.15
N ARG A 215 -2.25 -6.65 13.24
CA ARG A 215 -2.39 -5.70 14.35
C ARG A 215 -2.59 -6.40 15.70
N GLN A 216 -3.38 -7.48 15.73
CA GLN A 216 -3.55 -8.31 16.93
C GLN A 216 -2.26 -8.99 17.37
N ARG A 217 -1.45 -9.51 16.44
CA ARG A 217 -0.12 -10.09 16.73
C ARG A 217 0.84 -9.09 17.35
N LEU A 218 0.74 -7.82 16.96
CA LEU A 218 1.50 -6.71 17.55
C LEU A 218 0.88 -6.19 18.86
N GLY A 219 -0.18 -6.82 19.38
CA GLY A 219 -0.82 -6.45 20.63
C GLY A 219 -1.82 -5.28 20.52
N HIS A 220 -2.16 -4.85 19.31
CA HIS A 220 -3.13 -3.76 19.10
C HIS A 220 -4.55 -4.30 18.92
N LEU A 221 -5.39 -4.03 19.92
CA LEU A 221 -6.74 -4.55 20.02
C LEU A 221 -7.79 -3.46 19.76
N ILE A 222 -8.95 -3.88 19.25
CA ILE A 222 -10.12 -3.01 19.13
C ILE A 222 -10.98 -3.25 20.37
N GLU A 223 -11.39 -2.17 21.03
CA GLU A 223 -12.46 -2.20 22.01
C GLU A 223 -13.80 -2.28 21.26
N LEU A 224 -14.49 -3.42 21.40
CA LEU A 224 -15.80 -3.61 20.78
C LEU A 224 -16.89 -3.02 21.68
N PRO A 225 -17.88 -2.30 21.12
CA PRO A 225 -19.04 -1.86 21.88
C PRO A 225 -19.81 -3.05 22.46
N GLN A 226 -20.36 -2.90 23.66
CA GLN A 226 -21.14 -3.96 24.33
C GLN A 226 -22.26 -4.53 23.44
N ALA A 227 -22.96 -3.67 22.68
CA ALA A 227 -24.00 -4.10 21.75
C ALA A 227 -23.50 -5.08 20.66
N VAL A 228 -22.22 -5.01 20.28
CA VAL A 228 -21.61 -5.94 19.32
C VAL A 228 -21.25 -7.27 19.99
N LEU A 229 -20.75 -7.22 21.23
CA LEU A 229 -20.41 -8.42 22.00
C LEU A 229 -21.67 -9.24 22.32
N GLU A 230 -22.76 -8.56 22.63
CA GLU A 230 -24.06 -9.17 22.93
C GLU A 230 -24.85 -9.55 21.66
N ALA A 231 -24.39 -9.14 20.47
CA ALA A 231 -25.07 -9.46 19.22
C ALA A 231 -25.08 -10.97 18.97
N GLN A 232 -26.24 -11.47 18.52
CA GLN A 232 -26.45 -12.88 18.22
C GLN A 232 -27.02 -13.06 16.81
N ILE A 233 -26.55 -14.11 16.14
CA ILE A 233 -27.11 -14.57 14.87
C ILE A 233 -27.59 -16.01 15.09
N HIS A 234 -28.89 -16.25 14.85
CA HIS A 234 -29.54 -17.54 15.10
C HIS A 234 -29.18 -18.11 16.48
N THR A 235 -29.36 -17.29 17.53
CA THR A 235 -29.11 -17.59 18.96
C THR A 235 -27.67 -17.92 19.34
N ARG A 236 -26.69 -17.73 18.44
CA ARG A 236 -25.25 -17.84 18.75
C ARG A 236 -24.59 -16.46 18.76
N PRO A 237 -23.71 -16.16 19.74
CA PRO A 237 -22.92 -14.94 19.73
C PRO A 237 -22.13 -14.76 18.43
N VAL A 238 -22.04 -13.54 17.92
CA VAL A 238 -21.27 -13.22 16.70
C VAL A 238 -19.80 -13.65 16.83
N ALA A 239 -19.23 -13.61 18.04
CA ALA A 239 -17.89 -14.11 18.32
C ALA A 239 -17.68 -15.58 17.91
N GLN A 240 -18.64 -16.44 18.23
CA GLN A 240 -18.59 -17.87 17.88
C GLN A 240 -18.74 -18.10 16.38
N TRP A 241 -19.43 -17.18 15.68
CA TRP A 241 -19.49 -17.22 14.23
C TRP A 241 -18.13 -16.99 13.60
N MET A 242 -17.28 -16.16 14.21
CA MET A 242 -15.97 -15.80 13.68
C MET A 242 -14.86 -16.81 14.03
N THR A 243 -15.10 -17.74 14.97
CA THR A 243 -14.09 -18.70 15.45
C THR A 243 -13.32 -19.44 14.34
N PRO A 244 -13.97 -19.96 13.28
CA PRO A 244 -13.23 -20.70 12.25
C PRO A 244 -12.28 -19.81 11.45
N LEU A 245 -12.50 -18.49 11.41
CA LEU A 245 -11.60 -17.55 10.75
C LEU A 245 -10.40 -17.20 11.62
N MET A 246 -10.37 -17.53 12.90
CA MET A 246 -9.32 -17.05 13.80
C MET A 246 -7.91 -17.53 13.44
N PRO A 247 -6.86 -16.74 13.70
CA PRO A 247 -5.48 -17.18 13.55
C PRO A 247 -5.17 -18.34 14.52
N ALA A 248 -4.50 -19.38 14.03
CA ALA A 248 -4.09 -20.51 14.86
C ALA A 248 -3.23 -20.02 16.05
N GLY A 249 -3.55 -20.49 17.26
CA GLY A 249 -2.84 -20.12 18.49
C GLY A 249 -3.28 -18.81 19.17
N GLN A 250 -4.31 -18.12 18.67
CA GLN A 250 -4.90 -16.93 19.32
C GLN A 250 -6.34 -17.16 19.83
N GLU A 251 -6.75 -18.43 19.95
CA GLU A 251 -8.09 -18.85 20.38
C GLU A 251 -8.46 -18.32 21.78
N ALA A 252 -7.55 -18.42 22.74
CA ALA A 252 -7.77 -17.94 24.10
C ALA A 252 -7.79 -16.41 24.23
N VAL A 253 -7.01 -15.69 23.40
CA VAL A 253 -6.90 -14.23 23.45
C VAL A 253 -8.15 -13.57 22.84
N PHE A 254 -8.77 -14.14 21.81
CA PHE A 254 -9.97 -13.55 21.21
C PHE A 254 -11.22 -13.77 22.06
N LEU A 255 -11.34 -14.93 22.72
CA LEU A 255 -12.47 -15.25 23.59
C LEU A 255 -12.46 -14.48 24.92
N SER A 256 -11.31 -13.95 25.34
CA SER A 256 -11.22 -13.07 26.52
C SER A 256 -11.74 -11.64 26.28
N TYR A 257 -12.09 -11.29 25.03
CA TYR A 257 -12.63 -9.98 24.65
C TYR A 257 -14.06 -10.07 24.10
N CYS A 258 -14.76 -11.18 24.39
CA CYS A 258 -16.19 -11.34 24.19
C CYS A 258 -16.90 -11.41 25.54
#